data_AF-A0A521IKE3-F1
#
_entry.id   AF-A0A521IKE3-F1
#
_cell.length_a   1.000
_cell.length_b   1.000
_cell.length_c   1.000
_cell.angle_alpha   90.00
_cell.angle_beta   90.00
_cell.angle_gamma   90.00
#
_symmetry.space_group_name_H-M   'P 1'
#
loop_
_entity.id
_entity.type
_entity.pdbx_description
1 polymer ?
#
loop_
_entity_poly.entity_id
_entity_poly.type
_entity_poly.pdbx_seq_one_letter_code
_entity_poly.pdbx_strand_id
1 'polypeptide(L)' 'MTNYKEILRLYYGGFSQRAIANSLCCSRDAVALCIKRAKERELKLPVSEDVSNADLKALLYNSQKG' A
#
# COMPACT_ATOMS: atom_id res chain seq x y z
N MET A 1 -2.86 10.65 7.54
CA MET A 1 -1.73 10.03 6.82
C MET A 1 -2.18 8.68 6.29
N THR A 2 -1.90 8.36 5.03
CA THR A 2 -2.33 7.08 4.40
C THR A 2 -1.53 5.91 4.96
N ASN A 3 -2.21 4.91 5.51
CA ASN A 3 -1.57 3.68 6.03
C ASN A 3 -1.37 2.66 4.90
N TYR A 4 -0.31 2.84 4.11
CA TYR A 4 0.06 1.92 3.02
C TYR A 4 0.25 0.48 3.48
N LYS A 5 0.81 0.28 4.69
CA LYS A 5 0.99 -1.05 5.30
C LYS A 5 -0.35 -1.77 5.46
N GLU A 6 -1.34 -1.08 6.02
CA GLU A 6 -2.66 -1.66 6.27
C GLU A 6 -3.45 -1.84 4.97
N ILE A 7 -3.28 -0.94 3.98
CA ILE A 7 -3.84 -1.13 2.63
C ILE A 7 -3.37 -2.47 2.05
N LEU A 8 -2.06 -2.73 2.06
CA LEU A 8 -1.49 -3.94 1.48
C LEU A 8 -1.87 -5.18 2.28
N ARG A 9 -1.85 -5.10 3.62
CA ARG A 9 -2.27 -6.21 4.49
C ARG A 9 -3.72 -6.61 4.23
N LEU A 10 -4.64 -5.65 4.18
CA LEU A 10 -6.05 -5.93 3.90
C LEU A 10 -6.24 -6.43 2.46
N TYR A 11 -5.51 -5.88 1.48
CA TYR A 11 -5.60 -6.35 0.10
C TYR A 11 -5.20 -7.82 -0.04
N TYR A 12 -4.09 -8.23 0.57
CA TYR A 12 -3.65 -9.63 0.59
C TYR A 12 -4.52 -10.51 1.48
N GLY A 13 -5.21 -9.93 2.46
CA GLY A 13 -6.27 -10.59 3.23
C GLY A 13 -7.60 -10.79 2.46
N GLY A 14 -7.66 -10.41 1.17
CA GLY A 14 -8.85 -10.61 0.33
C GLY A 14 -9.89 -9.49 0.40
N PHE A 15 -9.59 -8.36 1.06
CA PHE A 15 -10.52 -7.25 1.15
C PHE A 15 -10.58 -6.44 -0.16
N SER A 16 -11.79 -6.00 -0.51
CA SER A 16 -12.00 -5.12 -1.66
C SER A 16 -11.43 -3.72 -1.43
N GLN A 17 -10.91 -3.08 -2.48
CA GLN A 17 -10.34 -1.72 -2.41
C GLN A 17 -11.29 -0.69 -1.76
N ARG A 18 -12.60 -0.85 -2.00
CA ARG A 18 -13.64 0.00 -1.41
C ARG A 18 -13.79 -0.21 0.10
N ALA A 19 -13.70 -1.44 0.58
CA ALA A 19 -13.72 -1.76 2.00
C ALA A 19 -12.47 -1.22 2.71
N ILE A 20 -11.31 -1.34 2.07
CA ILE A 20 -10.03 -0.81 2.56
C ILE A 20 -10.09 0.72 2.67
N ALA A 21 -10.55 1.40 1.61
CA ALA A 21 -10.71 2.85 1.59
C ALA A 21 -11.62 3.34 2.72
N ASN A 22 -12.73 2.65 2.96
CA ASN A 22 -13.67 2.99 4.02
C ASN A 22 -13.07 2.74 5.42
N SER A 23 -12.36 1.61 5.61
CA SER A 23 -11.72 1.25 6.87
C SER A 23 -10.61 2.23 7.27
N LEU A 24 -9.86 2.73 6.28
CA LEU A 24 -8.70 3.61 6.50
C LEU A 24 -9.02 5.10 6.31
N CYS A 25 -10.29 5.46 6.09
CA CYS A 25 -10.71 6.82 5.75
C CYS A 25 -9.83 7.47 4.66
N CYS A 26 -9.50 6.71 3.62
CA CYS A 26 -8.64 7.14 2.51
C CYS A 26 -9.37 7.04 1.17
N SER A 27 -8.94 7.83 0.19
CA SER A 27 -9.52 7.76 -1.16
C SER A 27 -9.28 6.40 -1.82
N ARG A 28 -10.28 5.92 -2.57
CA ARG A 28 -10.15 4.69 -3.37
C ARG A 28 -8.99 4.75 -4.36
N ASP A 29 -8.73 5.93 -4.95
CA ASP A 29 -7.61 6.12 -5.88
C ASP A 29 -6.26 5.91 -5.21
N ALA A 30 -6.10 6.36 -3.96
CA ALA A 30 -4.87 6.14 -3.21
C ALA A 30 -4.65 4.66 -2.90
N VAL A 31 -5.73 3.93 -2.59
CA VAL A 31 -5.70 2.47 -2.38
C VAL A 31 -5.34 1.74 -3.68
N ALA A 32 -6.01 2.08 -4.79
CA ALA A 32 -5.77 1.49 -6.10
C ALA A 32 -4.31 1.73 -6.56
N LEU A 33 -3.81 2.95 -6.41
CA LEU A 33 -2.43 3.32 -6.77
C LEU A 33 -1.42 2.56 -5.90
N CYS A 34 -1.66 2.47 -4.60
CA CYS A 34 -0.81 1.70 -3.68
C CYS A 34 -0.73 0.22 -4.09
N ILE A 35 -1.87 -0.42 -4.35
CA ILE A 35 -1.94 -1.82 -4.77
C ILE A 35 -1.25 -2.03 -6.11
N LYS A 36 -1.49 -1.15 -7.09
CA LYS A 36 -0.85 -1.22 -8.40
C LYS A 36 0.67 -1.19 -8.28
N ARG A 37 1.22 -0.21 -7.54
CA ARG A 37 2.65 -0.06 -7.33
C ARG A 37 3.27 -1.24 -6.57
N ALA A 38 2.54 -1.78 -5.60
CA ALA A 38 2.99 -2.95 -4.84
C ALA A 38 3.05 -4.20 -5.71
N LYS A 39 2.09 -4.39 -6.63
CA LYS A 39 2.10 -5.47 -7.61
C LYS A 39 3.23 -5.32 -8.62
N GLU A 40 3.43 -4.12 -9.17
CA GLU A 40 4.51 -3.84 -10.12
C GLU A 40 5.91 -4.11 -9.53
N ARG A 41 6.04 -4.04 -8.21
CA ARG A 41 7.30 -4.25 -7.48
C ARG A 41 7.37 -5.60 -6.77
N GLU A 42 6.36 -6.46 -6.96
CA GLU A 42 6.25 -7.78 -6.32
C GLU A 42 6.60 -7.75 -4.83
N LEU A 43 6.07 -6.76 -4.10
CA LEU A 43 6.39 -6.59 -2.68
C LEU A 43 5.97 -7.86 -1.91
N LYS A 44 6.96 -8.54 -1.31
CA LYS A 44 6.71 -9.66 -0.41
C LYS A 44 6.00 -9.13 0.83
N LEU A 45 4.78 -9.61 1.02
CA LEU A 45 3.95 -9.35 2.19
C LEU A 45 3.87 -10.62 3.05
N PRO A 46 3.73 -10.50 4.39
CA PRO A 46 3.57 -9.26 5.15
C PRO A 46 4.87 -8.45 5.28
N VAL A 47 4.76 -7.12 5.18
CA VAL A 47 5.89 -6.20 5.40
C VAL A 47 6.22 -6.19 6.89
N SER A 48 7.50 -6.31 7.25
CA SER A 48 7.95 -6.26 8.65
C SER A 48 7.42 -5.02 9.38
N GLU A 49 7.22 -5.15 10.69
CA GLU A 49 6.76 -4.05 11.53
C GLU A 49 7.72 -2.86 11.56
N ASP A 50 9.01 -3.11 11.33
CA ASP A 50 10.06 -2.10 11.17
C ASP A 50 9.86 -1.19 9.95
N VAL A 51 9.06 -1.60 8.96
CA VAL A 51 8.84 -0.80 7.75
C VAL A 51 7.74 0.23 8.02
N SER A 52 8.15 1.50 8.08
CA SER A 52 7.23 2.62 8.25
C SER A 52 6.46 2.93 6.97
N ASN A 53 5.33 3.63 7.11
CA ASN A 53 4.56 4.12 5.96
C ASN A 53 5.40 5.04 5.05
N ALA A 54 6.38 5.76 5.59
CA ALA A 54 7.30 6.58 4.81
C ALA A 54 8.20 5.72 3.91
N ASP A 55 8.77 4.64 4.45
CA ASP A 55 9.55 3.67 3.67
C ASP A 55 8.71 2.97 2.62
N LEU A 56 7.48 2.56 2.95
CA LEU A 56 6.56 2.01 1.95
C LEU A 56 6.22 3.02 0.86
N LYS A 57 6.00 4.28 1.22
CA LYS A 57 5.78 5.34 0.24
C LYS A 57 7.01 5.50 -0.65
N ALA A 58 8.21 5.49 -0.08
CA ALA A 58 9.44 5.51 -0.86
C ALA A 58 9.51 4.27 -1.76
N LEU A 59 9.29 3.06 -1.28
CA LEU A 59 9.31 1.85 -2.11
C LEU A 59 8.28 1.91 -3.25
N LEU A 60 7.05 2.36 -3.00
CA LEU A 60 5.96 2.40 -3.99
C LEU A 60 6.10 3.54 -5.02
N TYR A 61 6.66 4.68 -4.61
CA TYR A 61 6.70 5.91 -5.41
C TYR A 61 8.11 6.32 -5.86
N ASN A 62 9.16 5.78 -5.25
CA ASN A 62 10.54 5.92 -5.72
C ASN A 62 10.71 4.95 -6.90
N SER A 63 10.35 5.45 -8.08
CA SER A 63 11.01 5.02 -9.31
C SER A 63 12.20 5.95 -9.46
N GLN A 64 13.39 5.41 -9.23
CA GLN A 64 14.70 5.97 -9.51
C GLN A 64 14.66 6.99 -10.67
N LYS A 65 14.92 8.27 -10.38
CA LYS A 65 15.61 9.13 -11.34
C LYS A 65 17.09 9.04 -10.99
N GLY A 66 17.76 8.08 -11.64
CA GLY A 66 19.16 8.27 -12.01
C GLY A 66 19.23 9.29 -13.15
#